data_AF-A0A853DTL8-F1
#
_entry.id   AF-A0A853DTL8-F1
#
_cell.length_a   1.000
_cell.length_b   1.000
_cell.length_c   1.000
_cell.angle_alpha   90.00
_cell.angle_beta   90.00
_cell.angle_gamma   90.00
#
_symmetry.space_group_name_H-M   'P 1'
#
loop_
_entity.id
_entity.type
_entity.pdbx_description
1 polymer ?
#
loop_
_entity_poly.entity_id
_entity_poly.type
_entity_poly.pdbx_seq_one_letter_code
_entity_poly.pdbx_strand_id
1 'polypeptide(L)'
;MISSLRGTVLSASGGNAVIEVGGVGFAVQLTPDHVLSLRVGDEAFVHTSMIVREDSLQLFGFLDREQLDVFELLTGVTGVGPKSAIGVLSVLAPDQIADAVAADDDAPFRKVSGIGPKTAKLIVVSLTGKLVATRRVAPAVKAAGAPSSVADSVLIALVGLGWPEKVAGEAIADVVADTDESARDSVQTLLRLTLAHLGPAAQGAR
;
A
#
# COMPACT_ATOMS: atom_id res chain seq x y z
N MET A 1 6.42 -9.35 2.70
CA MET A 1 6.78 -10.60 3.43
C MET A 1 6.55 -10.45 4.93
N ILE A 2 7.09 -9.43 5.60
CA ILE A 2 6.68 -9.06 6.97
C ILE A 2 5.89 -7.76 6.89
N SER A 3 4.56 -7.83 7.01
CA SER A 3 3.65 -6.69 6.82
C SER A 3 3.24 -6.00 8.13
N SER A 4 3.48 -6.67 9.27
CA SER A 4 3.29 -6.08 10.59
C SER A 4 4.04 -6.89 11.65
N LEU A 5 4.22 -6.28 12.80
CA LEU A 5 4.71 -6.92 14.03
C LEU A 5 3.73 -6.61 15.17
N ARG A 6 3.55 -7.58 16.05
CA ARG A 6 2.86 -7.40 17.34
C ARG A 6 3.67 -8.05 18.44
N GLY A 7 4.02 -7.30 19.46
CA GLY A 7 4.77 -7.83 20.60
C GLY A 7 5.36 -6.77 21.51
N THR A 8 6.19 -7.19 22.45
CA THR A 8 6.73 -6.33 23.51
C THR A 8 7.85 -5.43 22.99
N VAL A 9 7.81 -4.15 23.33
CA VAL A 9 8.90 -3.21 23.02
C VAL A 9 10.07 -3.46 23.96
N LEU A 10 11.21 -3.93 23.42
CA LEU A 10 12.45 -4.13 24.18
C LEU A 10 13.30 -2.87 24.25
N SER A 11 13.28 -2.05 23.19
CA SER A 11 13.94 -0.75 23.16
C SER A 11 13.28 0.18 22.15
N ALA A 12 13.35 1.50 22.37
CA ALA A 12 12.86 2.54 21.46
C ALA A 12 13.74 3.79 21.60
N SER A 13 14.61 4.04 20.61
CA SER A 13 15.51 5.21 20.61
C SER A 13 16.07 5.51 19.22
N GLY A 14 16.41 6.77 18.96
CA GLY A 14 17.20 7.16 17.77
C GLY A 14 16.59 6.76 16.42
N GLY A 15 15.27 6.82 16.28
CA GLY A 15 14.58 6.39 15.04
C GLY A 15 14.47 4.87 14.87
N ASN A 16 14.76 4.09 15.91
CA ASN A 16 14.68 2.63 15.89
C ASN A 16 13.93 2.11 17.11
N ALA A 17 13.28 0.95 16.94
CA ALA A 17 12.76 0.16 18.03
C ALA A 17 13.09 -1.33 17.84
N VAL A 18 13.12 -2.08 18.94
CA VAL A 18 13.20 -3.54 18.92
C VAL A 18 11.90 -4.09 19.47
N ILE A 19 11.17 -4.87 18.67
CA ILE A 19 9.91 -5.52 19.03
C ILE A 19 10.15 -7.03 19.17
N GLU A 20 9.88 -7.58 20.34
CA GLU A 20 9.97 -9.02 20.58
C GLU A 20 8.68 -9.73 20.16
N VAL A 21 8.80 -10.68 19.23
CA VAL A 21 7.71 -11.54 18.80
C VAL A 21 8.14 -13.00 18.95
N GLY A 22 7.52 -13.72 19.88
CA GLY A 22 7.83 -15.14 20.11
C GLY A 22 9.29 -15.41 20.50
N GLY A 23 9.93 -14.50 21.24
CA GLY A 23 11.33 -14.61 21.65
C GLY A 23 12.35 -14.12 20.61
N VAL A 24 11.91 -13.55 19.48
CA VAL A 24 12.78 -12.95 18.46
C VAL A 24 12.62 -11.43 18.48
N GLY A 25 13.72 -10.71 18.71
CA GLY A 25 13.76 -9.24 18.64
C GLY A 25 13.94 -8.73 17.22
N PHE A 26 12.93 -8.08 16.67
CA PHE A 26 12.98 -7.45 15.36
C PHE A 26 13.40 -5.99 15.49
N ALA A 27 14.53 -5.61 14.88
CA ALA A 27 14.93 -4.22 14.76
C ALA A 27 14.14 -3.53 13.63
N VAL A 28 13.46 -2.44 13.95
CA VAL A 28 12.59 -1.69 13.04
C VAL A 28 12.98 -0.22 13.04
N GLN A 29 13.19 0.35 11.86
CA GLN A 29 13.36 1.79 11.65
C GLN A 29 12.00 2.47 11.62
N LEU A 30 11.83 3.53 12.41
CA LEU A 30 10.57 4.24 12.58
C LEU A 30 10.79 5.75 12.37
N THR A 31 9.70 6.50 12.17
CA THR A 31 9.76 7.97 12.30
C THR A 31 10.01 8.37 13.76
N PRO A 32 10.62 9.54 14.02
CA PRO A 32 10.85 10.02 15.39
C PRO A 32 9.58 10.03 16.25
N ASP A 33 8.47 10.49 15.68
CA ASP A 33 7.18 10.57 16.37
C ASP A 33 6.65 9.19 16.79
N HIS A 34 6.83 8.18 15.93
CA HIS A 34 6.44 6.81 16.27
C HIS A 34 7.35 6.21 17.34
N VAL A 35 8.66 6.46 17.32
CA VAL A 35 9.54 6.02 18.42
C VAL A 35 9.09 6.63 19.76
N LEU A 36 8.71 7.91 19.77
CA LEU A 36 8.28 8.63 20.96
C LEU A 36 6.94 8.13 21.53
N SER A 37 6.08 7.51 20.71
CA SER A 37 4.82 6.93 21.18
C SER A 37 4.98 5.55 21.82
N LEU A 38 6.11 4.87 21.57
CA LEU A 38 6.39 3.55 22.13
C LEU A 38 6.90 3.62 23.57
N ARG A 39 6.53 2.63 24.37
CA ARG A 39 7.01 2.46 25.76
C ARG A 39 7.66 1.09 25.92
N VAL A 40 8.87 1.08 26.46
CA VAL A 40 9.60 -0.17 26.74
C VAL A 40 8.84 -0.99 27.78
N GLY A 41 8.64 -2.27 27.49
CA GLY A 41 7.87 -3.21 28.32
C GLY A 41 6.40 -3.34 27.93
N ASP A 42 5.85 -2.41 27.14
CA ASP A 42 4.47 -2.48 26.65
C ASP A 42 4.37 -3.26 25.33
N GLU A 43 3.19 -3.80 25.03
CA GLU A 43 2.89 -4.37 23.72
C GLU A 43 2.67 -3.25 22.70
N ALA A 44 3.27 -3.39 21.51
CA ALA A 44 3.04 -2.52 20.37
C ALA A 44 2.58 -3.32 19.15
N PHE A 45 1.81 -2.66 18.29
CA PHE A 45 1.50 -3.13 16.95
C PHE A 45 2.05 -2.14 15.94
N VAL A 46 2.81 -2.64 14.97
CA VAL A 46 3.51 -1.81 13.98
C VAL A 46 3.24 -2.37 12.59
N HIS A 47 2.77 -1.52 11.68
CA HIS A 47 2.72 -1.86 10.25
C HIS A 47 4.12 -1.79 9.66
N THR A 48 4.54 -2.75 8.85
CA THR A 48 5.93 -2.80 8.36
C THR A 48 6.04 -2.95 6.85
N SER A 49 7.06 -2.30 6.29
CA SER A 49 7.61 -2.58 4.96
C SER A 49 8.99 -3.22 5.11
N MET A 50 9.21 -4.35 4.46
CA MET A 50 10.49 -5.06 4.48
C MET A 50 11.24 -4.81 3.17
N ILE A 51 12.44 -4.27 3.26
CA ILE A 51 13.30 -3.98 2.12
C ILE A 51 14.48 -4.94 2.14
N VAL A 52 14.62 -5.69 1.05
CA VAL A 52 15.65 -6.69 0.84
C VAL A 52 16.68 -6.13 -0.14
N ARG A 53 17.93 -6.14 0.28
CA ARG A 53 19.10 -5.87 -0.55
C ARG A 53 20.02 -7.08 -0.50
N GLU A 54 21.04 -7.09 -1.35
CA GLU A 54 22.01 -8.18 -1.43
C GLU A 54 22.70 -8.47 -0.09
N ASP A 55 22.97 -7.44 0.70
CA ASP A 55 23.74 -7.48 1.93
C ASP A 55 22.91 -7.19 3.20
N SER A 56 21.61 -6.90 3.06
CA SER A 56 20.81 -6.39 4.17
C SER A 56 19.31 -6.66 4.04
N LEU A 57 18.69 -6.96 5.18
CA LEU A 57 17.24 -7.04 5.38
C LEU A 57 16.85 -5.94 6.37
N GLN A 58 16.01 -5.00 5.93
CA GLN A 58 15.61 -3.84 6.74
C GLN A 58 14.10 -3.80 6.91
N LEU A 59 13.65 -3.59 8.14
CA LEU A 59 12.24 -3.32 8.44
C LEU A 59 12.04 -1.84 8.72
N PHE A 60 11.07 -1.26 8.04
CA PHE A 60 10.57 0.09 8.27
C PHE A 60 9.16 -0.01 8.83
N GLY A 61 8.87 0.71 9.91
CA GLY A 61 7.62 0.60 10.63
C GLY A 61 6.85 1.92 10.70
N PHE A 62 5.52 1.80 10.71
CA PHE A 62 4.58 2.90 10.60
C PHE A 62 3.45 2.73 11.61
N LEU A 63 2.94 3.85 12.10
CA LEU A 63 1.90 3.87 13.14
C LEU A 63 0.57 3.37 12.58
N ASP A 64 0.29 3.76 11.34
CA ASP A 64 -0.92 3.43 10.62
C ASP A 64 -0.61 2.93 9.20
N ARG A 65 -1.66 2.46 8.54
CA ARG A 65 -1.58 1.96 7.17
C ARG A 65 -1.31 3.06 6.15
N GLU A 66 -1.78 4.27 6.43
CA GLU A 66 -1.67 5.40 5.52
C GLU A 66 -0.21 5.82 5.32
N GLN A 67 0.54 5.93 6.42
CA GLN A 67 1.98 6.19 6.41
C GLN A 67 2.75 5.10 5.66
N LEU A 68 2.38 3.83 5.84
CA LEU A 68 3.00 2.71 5.12
C LEU A 68 2.75 2.82 3.61
N ASP A 69 1.51 3.07 3.20
CA ASP A 69 1.15 3.17 1.78
C ASP A 69 1.87 4.37 1.12
N VAL A 70 1.95 5.51 1.80
CA VAL A 70 2.72 6.68 1.32
C VAL A 70 4.22 6.37 1.22
N PHE A 71 4.79 5.64 2.18
CA PHE A 71 6.19 5.21 2.13
C PHE A 71 6.48 4.31 0.90
N GLU A 72 5.60 3.36 0.62
CA GLU A 72 5.73 2.48 -0.55
C GLU A 72 5.64 3.27 -1.86
N LEU A 73 4.72 4.23 -1.94
CA LEU A 73 4.62 5.14 -3.07
C LEU A 73 5.88 5.99 -3.25
N LEU A 74 6.42 6.56 -2.16
CA LEU A 74 7.64 7.36 -2.18
C LEU A 74 8.85 6.55 -2.63
N THR A 75 9.05 5.35 -2.09
CA THR A 75 10.19 4.49 -2.46
C THR A 75 10.11 3.95 -3.90
N GLY A 76 8.92 3.96 -4.51
CA GLY A 76 8.74 3.70 -5.94
C GLY A 76 9.22 4.83 -6.86
N VAL A 77 9.46 6.04 -6.35
CA VAL A 77 9.95 7.17 -7.14
C VAL A 77 11.45 7.03 -7.41
N THR A 78 11.86 7.15 -8.67
CA THR A 78 13.28 7.07 -9.05
C THR A 78 14.12 8.10 -8.29
N GLY A 79 15.15 7.63 -7.58
CA GLY A 79 16.04 8.48 -6.78
C GLY A 79 15.55 8.75 -5.36
N VAL A 80 14.42 8.17 -4.94
CA VAL A 80 13.95 8.20 -3.56
C VAL A 80 14.22 6.85 -2.90
N GLY A 81 15.20 6.82 -2.01
CA GLY A 81 15.51 5.65 -1.21
C GLY A 81 14.68 5.57 0.08
N PRO A 82 14.70 4.43 0.79
CA PRO A 82 13.96 4.24 2.05
C PRO A 82 14.26 5.28 3.12
N LYS A 83 15.54 5.65 3.27
CA LYS A 83 15.98 6.67 4.22
C LYS A 83 15.38 8.05 3.90
N SER A 84 15.31 8.42 2.62
CA SER A 84 14.69 9.67 2.19
C SER A 84 13.18 9.63 2.39
N ALA A 85 12.53 8.50 2.11
CA ALA A 85 11.09 8.34 2.34
C ALA A 85 10.70 8.45 3.83
N ILE A 86 11.47 7.82 4.74
CA ILE A 86 11.32 8.05 6.19
C ILE A 86 11.57 9.52 6.55
N GLY A 87 12.57 10.14 5.94
CA GLY A 87 12.85 11.57 6.12
C GLY A 87 11.67 12.46 5.72
N VAL A 88 10.96 12.14 4.63
CA VAL A 88 9.74 12.84 4.22
C VAL A 88 8.65 12.66 5.28
N LEU A 89 8.37 11.42 5.69
CA LEU A 89 7.34 11.11 6.69
C LEU A 89 7.70 11.59 8.12
N SER A 90 8.95 11.97 8.35
CA SER A 90 9.38 12.61 9.61
C SER A 90 9.15 14.13 9.61
N VAL A 91 8.87 14.73 8.45
CA VAL A 91 8.68 16.19 8.29
C VAL A 91 7.25 16.52 7.86
N LEU A 92 6.63 15.64 7.07
CA LEU A 92 5.31 15.83 6.48
C LEU A 92 4.41 14.64 6.82
N ALA A 93 3.23 14.94 7.34
CA ALA A 93 2.16 13.95 7.47
C ALA A 93 1.62 13.56 6.08
N PRO A 94 0.99 12.37 5.93
CA PRO A 94 0.36 11.93 4.68
C PRO A 94 -0.52 12.98 4.01
N ASP A 95 -1.38 13.66 4.79
CA ASP A 95 -2.25 14.73 4.30
C ASP A 95 -1.46 15.90 3.70
N GLN A 96 -0.37 16.32 4.35
CA GLN A 96 0.47 17.42 3.88
C GLN A 96 1.21 17.05 2.58
N ILE A 97 1.58 15.77 2.42
CA ILE A 97 2.16 15.26 1.19
C ILE A 97 1.11 15.28 0.07
N ALA A 98 -0.11 14.84 0.36
CA ALA A 98 -1.21 14.87 -0.59
C ALA A 98 -1.55 16.30 -1.04
N ASP A 99 -1.62 17.25 -0.11
CA ASP A 99 -1.87 18.66 -0.39
C ASP A 99 -0.75 19.27 -1.25
N ALA A 100 0.51 19.01 -0.92
CA ALA A 100 1.66 19.50 -1.70
C ALA A 100 1.65 18.95 -3.14
N VAL A 101 1.34 17.66 -3.31
CA VAL A 101 1.23 17.03 -4.64
C VAL A 101 0.05 17.58 -5.43
N ALA A 102 -1.09 17.81 -4.78
CA ALA A 102 -2.28 18.39 -5.43
C ALA A 102 -2.07 19.85 -5.86
N ALA A 103 -1.24 20.60 -5.12
CA ALA A 103 -0.88 21.97 -5.43
C ALA A 103 0.29 22.11 -6.42
N ASP A 104 0.86 21.00 -6.91
CA ASP A 104 2.11 20.98 -7.70
C ASP A 104 3.28 21.69 -7.00
N ASP A 105 3.32 21.67 -5.66
CA ASP A 105 4.33 22.32 -4.83
C ASP A 105 5.42 21.34 -4.38
N ASP A 106 6.63 21.48 -4.94
CA ASP A 106 7.78 20.64 -4.60
C ASP A 106 8.60 21.17 -3.41
N ALA A 107 8.33 22.39 -2.93
CA ALA A 107 9.11 23.05 -1.89
C ALA A 107 9.15 22.29 -0.54
N PRO A 108 8.05 21.67 -0.06
CA PRO A 108 8.07 20.90 1.19
C PRO A 108 9.06 19.72 1.15
N PHE A 109 9.14 19.01 0.02
CA PHE A 109 10.02 17.85 -0.14
C PHE A 109 11.50 18.23 -0.14
N ARG A 110 11.84 19.42 -0.64
CA ARG A 110 13.23 19.93 -0.68
C ARG A 110 13.82 20.23 0.70
N LYS A 111 12.99 20.28 1.75
CA LYS A 111 13.45 20.43 3.15
C LYS A 111 14.05 19.14 3.70
N VAL A 112 13.83 18.02 3.03
CA VAL A 112 14.29 16.69 3.47
C VAL A 112 15.69 16.42 2.97
N SER A 113 16.58 15.99 3.87
CA SER A 113 17.95 15.63 3.52
C SER A 113 18.00 14.52 2.47
N GLY A 114 18.79 14.71 1.41
CA GLY A 114 18.89 13.78 0.29
C GLY A 114 17.85 13.97 -0.82
N ILE A 115 16.90 14.91 -0.68
CA ILE A 115 15.94 15.26 -1.73
C ILE A 115 16.33 16.59 -2.38
N GLY A 116 16.93 16.48 -3.57
CA GLY A 116 17.27 17.65 -4.40
C GLY A 116 16.07 18.17 -5.21
N PRO A 117 16.19 19.35 -5.85
CA PRO A 117 15.10 19.95 -6.63
C PRO A 117 14.56 19.04 -7.75
N LYS A 118 15.44 18.27 -8.41
CA LYS A 118 15.02 17.32 -9.46
C LYS A 118 14.17 16.19 -8.88
N THR A 119 14.61 15.61 -7.76
CA THR A 119 13.90 14.51 -7.10
C THR A 119 12.57 15.00 -6.51
N ALA A 120 12.53 16.20 -5.93
CA ALA A 120 11.30 16.80 -5.40
C ALA A 120 10.22 16.94 -6.49
N LYS A 121 10.58 17.46 -7.66
CA LYS A 121 9.66 17.51 -8.81
C LYS A 121 9.22 16.12 -9.29
N LEU A 122 10.14 15.16 -9.31
CA LEU A 122 9.78 13.77 -9.66
C LEU A 122 8.81 13.16 -8.66
N ILE A 123 8.94 13.46 -7.36
CA ILE A 123 7.99 13.02 -6.33
C ILE A 123 6.61 13.56 -6.66
N VAL A 124 6.48 14.89 -6.86
CA VAL A 124 5.20 15.52 -7.17
C VAL A 124 4.53 14.86 -8.38
N VAL A 125 5.23 14.79 -9.52
CA VAL A 125 4.71 14.20 -10.75
C VAL A 125 4.38 12.71 -10.60
N SER A 126 5.22 11.94 -9.89
CA SER A 126 5.03 10.50 -9.76
C SER A 126 3.88 10.13 -8.83
N LEU A 127 3.54 11.02 -7.89
CA LEU A 127 2.49 10.81 -6.90
C LEU A 127 1.16 11.46 -7.28
N THR A 128 1.12 12.34 -8.29
CA THR A 128 -0.12 12.91 -8.82
C THR A 128 -1.13 11.82 -9.12
N GLY A 129 -2.34 11.94 -8.56
CA GLY A 129 -3.43 10.98 -8.75
C GLY A 129 -3.32 9.68 -7.95
N LYS A 130 -2.21 9.42 -7.23
CA LYS A 130 -2.02 8.19 -6.44
C LYS A 130 -2.35 8.34 -4.96
N LEU A 131 -2.27 9.56 -4.44
CA LEU A 131 -2.51 9.87 -3.01
C LEU A 131 -3.99 10.10 -2.67
N VAL A 132 -4.90 10.06 -3.65
CA VAL A 132 -6.34 10.29 -3.39
C VAL A 132 -6.97 9.14 -2.59
N ALA A 133 -6.36 7.95 -2.61
CA ALA A 133 -6.83 6.78 -1.87
C ALA A 133 -6.57 6.86 -0.34
N THR A 134 -5.74 7.80 0.14
CA THR A 134 -5.36 7.88 1.56
C THR A 134 -6.27 8.78 2.40
N ARG A 135 -7.00 9.71 1.76
CA ARG A 135 -8.00 10.57 2.40
C ARG A 135 -9.28 9.80 2.72
N ARG A 136 -9.29 8.96 3.74
CA ARG A 136 -10.53 8.29 4.15
C ARG A 136 -10.77 8.30 5.65
N VAL A 137 -11.18 9.45 6.22
CA VAL A 137 -12.29 9.52 7.19
C VAL A 137 -13.02 10.88 7.15
N ALA A 138 -14.22 10.89 6.56
CA ALA A 138 -15.46 11.36 7.18
C ALA A 138 -16.65 10.73 6.41
N PRO A 139 -17.71 10.22 7.07
CA PRO A 139 -18.77 9.51 6.38
C PRO A 139 -19.75 10.52 5.78
N ALA A 140 -19.49 10.99 4.56
CA ALA A 140 -20.53 11.55 3.71
C ALA A 140 -20.11 11.57 2.24
N VAL A 141 -21.04 11.12 1.40
CA VAL A 141 -21.16 11.32 -0.04
C VAL A 141 -20.41 10.32 -0.94
N LYS A 142 -21.18 9.30 -1.35
CA LYS A 142 -21.13 8.48 -2.57
C LYS A 142 -19.84 8.59 -3.40
N ALA A 143 -18.99 7.57 -3.28
CA ALA A 143 -17.90 7.31 -4.20
C ALA A 143 -18.45 6.83 -5.55
N ALA A 144 -18.12 7.55 -6.62
CA ALA A 144 -18.05 6.97 -7.96
C ALA A 144 -16.72 6.20 -8.03
N GLY A 145 -16.79 4.88 -8.22
CA GLY A 145 -15.61 4.04 -8.49
C GLY A 145 -15.27 2.98 -7.43
N ALA A 146 -16.09 2.79 -6.39
CA ALA A 146 -16.11 1.46 -5.75
C ALA A 146 -16.70 0.46 -6.76
N PRO A 147 -16.23 -0.80 -6.84
CA PRO A 147 -16.90 -1.81 -7.64
C PRO A 147 -18.36 -1.84 -7.21
N SER A 148 -19.23 -1.41 -8.11
CA SER A 148 -20.65 -1.20 -7.83
C SER A 148 -21.38 -2.53 -7.75
N SER A 149 -20.75 -3.58 -8.28
CA SER A 149 -21.25 -4.93 -8.32
C SER A 149 -20.17 -5.97 -7.98
N VAL A 150 -20.64 -7.18 -7.65
CA VAL A 150 -19.80 -8.37 -7.52
C VAL A 150 -19.04 -8.65 -8.83
N ALA A 151 -19.69 -8.43 -9.98
CA ALA A 151 -19.08 -8.57 -11.30
C ALA A 151 -17.89 -7.64 -11.51
N ASP A 152 -17.99 -6.37 -11.10
CA ASP A 152 -16.89 -5.40 -11.19
C ASP A 152 -15.68 -5.85 -10.35
N SER A 153 -15.93 -6.41 -9.17
CA SER A 153 -14.87 -6.94 -8.31
C SER A 153 -14.16 -8.14 -8.94
N VAL A 154 -14.92 -9.03 -9.60
CA VAL A 154 -14.38 -10.19 -10.33
C VAL A 154 -13.59 -9.74 -11.56
N LEU A 155 -14.06 -8.72 -12.30
CA LEU A 155 -13.37 -8.16 -13.45
C LEU A 155 -11.99 -7.61 -13.06
N ILE A 156 -11.92 -6.81 -11.99
CA ILE A 156 -10.66 -6.27 -11.45
C ILE A 156 -9.70 -7.41 -11.08
N ALA A 157 -10.21 -8.45 -10.41
CA ALA A 157 -9.41 -9.60 -10.03
C ALA A 157 -8.84 -10.36 -11.24
N LEU A 158 -9.66 -10.61 -12.27
CA LEU A 158 -9.24 -11.30 -13.49
C LEU A 158 -8.20 -10.50 -14.30
N VAL A 159 -8.38 -9.18 -14.42
CA VAL A 159 -7.39 -8.30 -15.06
C VAL A 159 -6.08 -8.31 -14.26
N GLY A 160 -6.16 -8.28 -12.92
CA GLY A 160 -4.99 -8.42 -12.04
C GLY A 160 -4.26 -9.77 -12.19
N LEU A 161 -4.98 -10.83 -12.58
CA LEU A 161 -4.42 -12.14 -12.91
C LEU A 161 -3.85 -12.22 -14.34
N GLY A 162 -3.93 -11.14 -15.12
CA GLY A 162 -3.33 -11.03 -16.46
C GLY A 162 -4.28 -11.29 -17.62
N TRP A 163 -5.58 -11.44 -17.39
CA TRP A 163 -6.56 -11.61 -18.45
C TRP A 163 -6.88 -10.27 -19.13
N PRO A 164 -6.99 -10.22 -20.48
CA PRO A 164 -7.48 -9.01 -21.15
C PRO A 164 -8.88 -8.64 -20.66
N GLU A 165 -9.12 -7.35 -20.39
CA GLU A 165 -10.38 -6.85 -19.83
C GLU A 165 -11.61 -7.30 -20.64
N LYS A 166 -11.51 -7.28 -21.98
CA LYS A 166 -12.58 -7.76 -22.87
C LYS A 166 -12.90 -9.24 -22.66
N VAL A 167 -11.87 -10.08 -22.57
CA VAL A 167 -12.02 -11.54 -22.37
C VAL A 167 -12.60 -11.84 -20.99
N ALA A 168 -12.13 -11.12 -19.96
CA ALA A 168 -12.65 -11.25 -18.62
C ALA A 168 -14.13 -10.81 -18.53
N GLY A 169 -14.49 -9.70 -19.17
CA GLY A 169 -15.87 -9.19 -19.19
C GLY A 169 -16.84 -10.14 -19.89
N GLU A 170 -16.46 -10.69 -21.04
CA GLU A 170 -17.27 -11.68 -21.78
C GLU A 170 -17.49 -12.95 -20.94
N ALA A 171 -16.45 -13.50 -20.32
CA ALA A 171 -16.57 -14.69 -19.49
C ALA A 171 -17.40 -14.46 -18.20
N ILE A 172 -17.37 -13.25 -17.63
CA ILE A 172 -18.25 -12.91 -16.50
C ILE A 172 -19.70 -12.89 -16.96
N ALA A 173 -20.00 -12.26 -18.11
CA ALA A 173 -21.36 -12.19 -18.64
C ALA A 173 -21.94 -13.58 -18.92
N ASP A 174 -21.14 -14.47 -19.51
CA ASP A 174 -21.55 -15.85 -19.82
C ASP A 174 -21.85 -16.65 -18.56
N VAL A 175 -20.99 -16.57 -17.53
CA VAL A 175 -21.20 -17.27 -16.26
C VAL A 175 -22.37 -16.67 -15.47
N VAL A 176 -22.55 -15.36 -15.48
CA VAL A 176 -23.70 -14.71 -14.84
C VAL A 176 -25.00 -15.19 -15.50
N ALA A 177 -25.04 -15.33 -16.82
CA ALA A 177 -26.21 -15.81 -17.55
C ALA A 177 -26.58 -17.27 -17.21
N ASP A 178 -25.58 -18.14 -16.97
CA ASP A 178 -25.76 -19.59 -16.78
C ASP A 178 -25.85 -20.02 -15.30
N THR A 179 -25.73 -19.10 -14.34
CA THR A 179 -25.71 -19.43 -12.90
C THR A 179 -26.84 -18.76 -12.10
N ASP A 180 -27.28 -19.43 -11.04
CA ASP A 180 -28.27 -18.96 -10.06
C ASP A 180 -27.87 -17.66 -9.34
N GLU A 181 -28.87 -16.89 -8.90
CA GLU A 181 -28.71 -15.60 -8.22
C GLU A 181 -27.79 -15.67 -6.99
N SER A 182 -27.86 -16.77 -6.23
CA SER A 182 -26.99 -16.98 -5.05
C SER A 182 -25.50 -17.05 -5.38
N ALA A 183 -25.12 -17.41 -6.61
CA ALA A 183 -23.72 -17.42 -7.03
C ALA A 183 -23.26 -16.03 -7.51
N ARG A 184 -24.19 -15.20 -7.99
CA ARG A 184 -23.94 -13.82 -8.43
C ARG A 184 -23.65 -12.88 -7.27
N ASP A 185 -24.16 -13.19 -6.08
CA ASP A 185 -23.96 -12.41 -4.85
C ASP A 185 -22.60 -12.64 -4.17
N SER A 186 -21.86 -13.68 -4.57
CA SER A 186 -20.57 -14.03 -3.99
C SER A 186 -19.43 -13.82 -4.98
N VAL A 187 -18.53 -12.87 -4.68
CA VAL A 187 -17.30 -12.60 -5.45
C VAL A 187 -16.46 -13.87 -5.60
N GLN A 188 -16.33 -14.67 -4.53
CA GLN A 188 -15.52 -15.88 -4.54
C GLN A 188 -16.12 -16.97 -5.45
N THR A 189 -17.44 -17.14 -5.40
CA THR A 189 -18.14 -18.15 -6.21
C THR A 189 -18.10 -17.78 -7.67
N LEU A 190 -18.45 -16.53 -8.00
CA LEU A 190 -18.45 -16.03 -9.38
C LEU A 190 -17.04 -16.09 -9.99
N LEU A 191 -16.01 -15.64 -9.27
CA LEU A 191 -14.62 -15.72 -9.73
C LEU A 191 -14.19 -17.16 -10.04
N ARG A 192 -14.55 -18.12 -9.18
CA ARG A 192 -14.20 -19.53 -9.39
C ARG A 192 -14.86 -20.10 -10.64
N LEU A 193 -16.14 -19.78 -10.87
CA LEU A 193 -16.88 -20.23 -12.04
C LEU A 193 -16.34 -19.59 -13.32
N THR A 194 -16.04 -18.28 -13.30
CA THR A 194 -15.45 -17.58 -14.44
C THR A 194 -14.06 -18.11 -14.79
N LEU A 195 -13.21 -18.40 -13.80
CA LEU A 195 -11.91 -19.03 -14.05
C LEU A 195 -12.04 -20.46 -14.61
N ALA A 196 -13.03 -21.23 -14.14
CA ALA A 196 -13.31 -22.56 -14.68
C ALA A 196 -13.78 -22.47 -16.15
N HIS A 197 -14.59 -21.46 -16.48
CA HIS A 197 -15.08 -21.19 -17.83
C HIS A 197 -13.96 -20.75 -18.79
N LEU A 198 -13.04 -19.90 -18.34
CA LEU A 198 -11.90 -19.43 -19.13
C LEU A 198 -10.87 -20.54 -19.43
N GLY A 199 -10.78 -21.55 -18.55
CA GLY A 199 -9.89 -22.70 -18.70
C GLY A 199 -8.38 -22.35 -18.63
N PRO A 200 -7.50 -23.35 -18.43
CA PRO A 200 -6.06 -23.13 -18.31
C PRO A 200 -5.36 -22.73 -19.63
N ALA A 201 -6.04 -22.80 -20.78
CA ALA A 201 -5.43 -22.65 -22.10
C ALA A 201 -5.41 -21.20 -22.63
N ALA A 202 -6.25 -20.30 -22.11
CA ALA A 202 -6.39 -18.95 -22.67
C ALA A 202 -5.41 -17.91 -22.08
N GLN A 203 -4.56 -18.31 -21.12
CA GLN A 203 -3.42 -17.50 -20.66
C GLN A 203 -2.24 -17.46 -21.66
N GLY A 204 -2.24 -18.32 -22.69
CA GLY A 204 -1.07 -18.55 -23.56
C GLY A 204 -1.13 -17.94 -24.98
N ALA A 205 -2.17 -17.20 -25.35
CA ALA A 205 -2.24 -16.58 -26.68
C ALA A 205 -1.49 -15.24 -26.71
N ARG A 206 -0.16 -15.30 -26.72
CA ARG A 206 0.74 -14.23 -27.18
C ARG A 206 1.78 -14.81 -28.11
#